data_AF-A0A1D3RNL1-F1
#
_entry.id   AF-A0A1D3RNL1-F1
#
_cell.length_a   1.000
_cell.length_b   1.000
_cell.length_c   1.000
_cell.angle_alpha   90.00
_cell.angle_beta   90.00
_cell.angle_gamma   90.00
#
_symmetry.space_group_name_H-M   'P 1'
#
loop_
_entity.id
_entity.type
_entity.pdbx_description
1 polymer ?
#
loop_
_entity_poly.entity_id
_entity_poly.type
_entity_poly.pdbx_seq_one_letter_code
_entity_poly.pdbx_strand_id
1 'polypeptide(L)'
;MSNGYDFLADRIKDCKSNNTIHRQRKSEFFSTNRTRFVNYRHKLKRLTHSGKHAEFRRMVQKIQNSWREAEETRFKNLSEDDRQDLADHYFFALDAECEYKRLIFDKNFVNSEIFQTIRDLTKYTSEANIPNMLCSARYGSAIFMADESSFEEGLSYIQEAKQKFDLVHSCLETGIVLYIEYNMEYNNWHTKFSHKMEPDKKKYFLSLGYRAVDHFQQEGETNPEVSEDFTRMFRLKLSHLYLGIGLFGDYLNTEVTHQDVNESKYLLKAIEDNNDMWNRMETRWKCFYYIAKARISYLDGNLCEALDNTGHALDLAIEGNYTNEIRCTRENIKNIENIITSQIS
;
A
#
# COMPACT_ATOMS: atom_id res chain seq x y z
N MET A 1 23.51 38.22 25.84
CA MET A 1 23.13 36.83 25.52
C MET A 1 21.67 36.69 25.87
N SER A 2 20.79 36.83 24.88
CA SER A 2 19.33 36.79 25.04
C SER A 2 18.87 35.38 24.73
N ASN A 3 18.18 34.73 25.66
CA ASN A 3 17.67 33.37 25.48
C ASN A 3 16.57 33.37 24.42
N GLY A 4 16.78 32.62 23.34
CA GLY A 4 15.89 32.55 22.17
C GLY A 4 14.55 31.84 22.38
N TYR A 5 13.98 31.90 23.58
CA TYR A 5 12.71 31.27 23.94
C TYR A 5 11.63 32.28 24.39
N ASP A 6 11.94 33.57 24.45
CA ASP A 6 10.98 34.59 24.92
C ASP A 6 9.73 34.69 24.02
N PHE A 7 9.87 34.42 22.71
CA PHE A 7 8.74 34.39 21.77
C PHE A 7 7.71 33.27 22.07
N LEU A 8 8.17 32.12 22.58
CA LEU A 8 7.29 31.00 22.96
C LEU A 8 6.58 31.29 24.30
N ALA A 9 7.27 31.97 25.22
CA ALA A 9 6.69 32.36 26.51
C ALA A 9 5.59 33.43 26.35
N ASP A 10 5.77 34.38 25.44
CA ASP A 10 4.78 35.42 25.16
C ASP A 10 3.53 34.85 24.45
N ARG A 11 3.69 33.92 23.49
CA ARG A 11 2.55 33.24 22.85
C ARG A 11 1.74 32.36 23.80
N ILE A 12 2.37 31.74 24.79
CA ILE A 12 1.67 30.90 25.78
C ILE A 12 0.90 31.75 26.80
N LYS A 13 1.39 32.96 27.11
CA LYS A 13 0.66 33.90 27.99
C LYS A 13 -0.63 34.42 27.35
N ASP A 14 -0.62 34.69 26.05
CA ASP A 14 -1.84 35.13 25.34
C ASP A 14 -2.91 34.03 25.28
N CYS A 15 -2.52 32.76 25.19
CA CYS A 15 -3.45 31.62 25.16
C CYS A 15 -4.15 31.33 26.49
N LYS A 16 -3.66 31.84 27.64
CA LYS A 16 -4.32 31.61 28.95
C LYS A 16 -5.52 32.53 29.20
N SER A 17 -5.76 33.51 28.34
CA SER A 17 -6.86 34.48 28.49
C SER A 17 -8.12 34.12 27.69
N ASN A 18 -8.06 33.14 26.78
CA ASN A 18 -9.21 32.71 25.97
C ASN A 18 -9.38 31.20 26.04
N ASN A 19 -10.52 30.78 26.59
CA ASN A 19 -11.01 29.39 26.67
C ASN A 19 -11.37 28.82 25.28
N THR A 20 -10.47 28.93 24.31
CA THR A 20 -10.58 28.30 22.99
C THR A 20 -9.58 27.17 22.94
N ILE A 21 -10.08 25.93 23.06
CA ILE A 21 -9.36 24.75 22.61
C ILE A 21 -9.00 25.03 21.14
N HIS A 22 -7.73 25.31 20.86
CA HIS A 22 -7.24 25.37 19.50
C HIS A 22 -7.40 23.97 18.91
N ARG A 23 -8.53 23.71 18.24
CA ARG A 23 -8.57 22.68 17.20
C ARG A 23 -7.42 23.02 16.27
N GLN A 24 -6.36 22.22 16.28
CA GLN A 24 -5.31 22.33 15.26
C GLN A 24 -6.04 22.33 13.92
N ARG A 25 -5.98 23.47 13.21
CA ARG A 25 -6.53 23.56 11.86
C ARG A 25 -5.75 22.55 11.05
N LYS A 26 -6.42 21.49 10.61
CA LYS A 26 -5.89 20.67 9.53
C LYS A 26 -5.67 21.62 8.34
N SER A 27 -4.47 21.61 7.77
CA SER A 27 -4.10 22.46 6.63
C SER A 27 -5.07 22.22 5.46
N GLU A 28 -5.27 23.19 4.57
CA GLU A 28 -5.94 22.96 3.28
C GLU A 28 -5.08 21.97 2.46
N PHE A 29 -5.29 20.69 2.71
CA PHE A 29 -4.42 19.61 2.27
C PHE A 29 -4.66 19.22 0.81
N PHE A 30 -5.89 19.41 0.32
CA PHE A 30 -6.30 19.09 -1.04
C PHE A 30 -6.03 20.27 -2.01
N SER A 31 -4.74 20.47 -2.32
CA SER A 31 -4.29 21.50 -3.28
C SER A 31 -3.99 20.92 -4.68
N THR A 32 -3.98 21.79 -5.70
CA THR A 32 -3.60 21.40 -7.08
C THR A 32 -2.19 20.83 -7.15
N ASN A 33 -1.25 21.37 -6.35
CA ASN A 33 0.12 20.88 -6.29
C ASN A 33 0.17 19.44 -5.74
N ARG A 34 -0.55 19.17 -4.64
CA ARG A 34 -0.65 17.81 -4.10
C ARG A 34 -1.22 16.82 -5.12
N THR A 35 -2.29 17.22 -5.82
CA THR A 35 -2.89 16.42 -6.88
C THR A 35 -1.87 16.02 -7.96
N ARG A 36 -0.98 16.94 -8.37
CA ARG A 36 0.10 16.61 -9.32
C ARG A 36 1.04 15.53 -8.78
N PHE A 37 1.47 15.66 -7.53
CA PHE A 37 2.40 14.70 -6.92
C PHE A 37 1.77 13.32 -6.68
N VAL A 38 0.51 13.29 -6.23
CA VAL A 38 -0.28 12.07 -6.07
C VAL A 38 -0.40 11.33 -7.40
N ASN A 39 -0.71 12.05 -8.49
CA ASN A 39 -0.78 11.45 -9.82
C ASN A 39 0.59 10.95 -10.30
N TYR A 40 1.66 11.68 -10.03
CA TYR A 40 3.03 11.24 -10.32
C TYR A 40 3.37 9.95 -9.58
N ARG A 41 3.10 9.88 -8.27
CA ARG A 41 3.29 8.66 -7.47
C ARG A 41 2.44 7.52 -7.99
N HIS A 42 1.17 7.78 -8.30
CA HIS A 42 0.25 6.77 -8.83
C HIS A 42 0.76 6.19 -10.16
N LYS A 43 1.28 7.04 -11.05
CA LYS A 43 1.94 6.59 -12.28
C LYS A 43 3.11 5.65 -12.00
N LEU A 44 3.97 5.96 -11.03
CA LEU A 44 5.09 5.09 -10.63
C LEU A 44 4.60 3.74 -10.07
N LYS A 45 3.58 3.73 -9.22
CA LYS A 45 2.90 2.50 -8.75
C LYS A 45 2.40 1.66 -9.93
N ARG A 46 1.73 2.27 -10.90
CA ARG A 46 1.21 1.54 -12.07
C ARG A 46 2.32 0.86 -12.86
N LEU A 47 3.48 1.51 -13.02
CA LEU A 47 4.61 0.92 -13.71
C LEU A 47 5.12 -0.34 -13.00
N THR A 48 5.28 -0.30 -11.68
CA THR A 48 5.79 -1.46 -10.92
C THR A 48 4.77 -2.59 -10.87
N HIS A 49 3.48 -2.30 -10.71
CA HIS A 49 2.39 -3.29 -10.71
C HIS A 49 2.01 -3.80 -12.11
N SER A 50 2.60 -3.26 -13.18
CA SER A 50 2.42 -3.73 -14.56
C SER A 50 3.72 -4.33 -15.14
N GLY A 51 4.74 -4.58 -14.32
CA GLY A 51 6.00 -5.19 -14.77
C GLY A 51 6.93 -4.24 -15.56
N LYS A 52 6.60 -2.95 -15.68
CA LYS A 52 7.36 -1.94 -16.44
C LYS A 52 8.53 -1.37 -15.63
N HIS A 53 9.35 -2.25 -15.05
CA HIS A 53 10.40 -1.88 -14.09
C HIS A 53 11.52 -1.00 -14.68
N ALA A 54 11.84 -1.16 -15.97
CA ALA A 54 12.84 -0.34 -16.63
C ALA A 54 12.38 1.13 -16.75
N GLU A 55 11.12 1.35 -17.12
CA GLU A 55 10.54 2.69 -17.20
C GLU A 55 10.43 3.33 -15.81
N PHE A 56 10.01 2.55 -14.80
CA PHE A 56 9.99 2.98 -13.41
C PHE A 56 11.38 3.47 -12.95
N ARG A 57 12.43 2.66 -13.12
CA ARG A 57 13.81 3.03 -12.73
C ARG A 57 14.27 4.29 -13.44
N ARG A 58 13.99 4.44 -14.73
CA ARG A 58 14.34 5.64 -15.50
C ARG A 58 13.68 6.90 -14.92
N MET A 59 12.41 6.82 -14.52
CA MET A 59 11.71 7.96 -13.93
C MET A 59 12.26 8.35 -12.56
N VAL A 60 12.50 7.36 -11.69
CA VAL A 60 13.11 7.58 -10.37
C VAL A 60 14.51 8.18 -10.51
N GLN A 61 15.33 7.63 -11.39
CA GLN A 61 16.69 8.13 -11.59
C GLN A 61 16.72 9.55 -12.17
N LYS A 62 15.76 9.91 -13.04
CA LYS A 62 15.64 11.27 -13.56
C LYS A 62 15.45 12.28 -12.43
N ILE A 63 14.50 12.05 -11.52
CA ILE A 63 14.22 12.99 -10.43
C ILE A 63 15.36 13.01 -9.40
N GLN A 64 15.98 11.85 -9.15
CA GLN A 64 17.15 11.75 -8.28
C GLN A 64 18.33 12.57 -8.81
N ASN A 65 18.60 12.52 -10.11
CA ASN A 65 19.66 13.32 -10.72
C ASN A 65 19.35 14.82 -10.61
N SER A 66 18.11 15.23 -10.88
CA SER A 66 17.69 16.62 -10.71
C SER A 66 17.84 17.12 -9.26
N TRP A 67 17.54 16.27 -8.26
CA TRP A 67 17.77 16.61 -6.85
C TRP A 67 19.27 16.81 -6.54
N ARG A 68 20.13 15.90 -7.01
CA ARG A 68 21.59 16.00 -6.80
C ARG A 68 22.18 17.25 -7.45
N GLU A 69 21.79 17.56 -8.68
CA GLU A 69 22.22 18.78 -9.38
C GLU A 69 21.81 20.06 -8.62
N ALA A 70 20.60 20.05 -8.03
CA ALA A 70 20.12 21.15 -7.19
C ALA A 70 20.91 21.28 -5.87
N GLU A 71 21.27 20.16 -5.23
CA GLU A 71 22.11 20.15 -4.03
C GLU A 71 23.54 20.64 -4.30
N GLU A 72 24.16 20.20 -5.40
CA GLU A 72 25.52 20.60 -5.79
C GLU A 72 25.62 22.11 -6.05
N THR A 73 24.57 22.70 -6.61
CA THR A 73 24.46 24.17 -6.81
C THR A 73 23.99 24.90 -5.54
N ARG A 74 23.92 24.20 -4.40
CA ARG A 74 23.51 24.67 -3.06
C ARG A 74 22.10 25.26 -2.99
N PHE A 75 21.19 24.87 -3.89
CA PHE A 75 19.87 25.47 -4.05
C PHE A 75 19.87 27.00 -4.26
N LYS A 76 21.04 27.64 -4.48
CA LYS A 76 21.16 29.11 -4.51
C LYS A 76 20.39 29.74 -5.67
N ASN A 77 20.10 28.95 -6.70
CA ASN A 77 19.47 29.39 -7.93
C ASN A 77 18.00 28.97 -8.04
N LEU A 78 17.46 28.27 -7.04
CA LEU A 78 16.07 27.81 -7.03
C LEU A 78 15.23 28.68 -6.11
N SER A 79 14.02 29.02 -6.55
CA SER A 79 13.03 29.60 -5.66
C SER A 79 12.63 28.59 -4.58
N GLU A 80 12.04 29.06 -3.47
CA GLU A 80 11.54 28.17 -2.43
C GLU A 80 10.47 27.21 -2.97
N ASP A 81 9.57 27.70 -3.80
CA ASP A 81 8.50 26.92 -4.43
C ASP A 81 9.07 25.84 -5.37
N ASP A 82 10.07 26.17 -6.19
CA ASP A 82 10.71 25.18 -7.09
C ASP A 82 11.46 24.10 -6.30
N ARG A 83 12.09 24.48 -5.19
CA ARG A 83 12.78 23.53 -4.30
C ARG A 83 11.78 22.61 -3.61
N GLN A 84 10.66 23.15 -3.13
CA GLN A 84 9.59 22.34 -2.54
C GLN A 84 8.99 21.38 -3.56
N ASP A 85 8.72 21.85 -4.78
CA ASP A 85 8.20 21.02 -5.86
C ASP A 85 9.13 19.85 -6.20
N LEU A 86 10.43 20.12 -6.31
CA LEU A 86 11.44 19.09 -6.57
C LEU A 86 11.54 18.11 -5.40
N ALA A 87 11.48 18.61 -4.16
CA ALA A 87 11.51 17.77 -2.96
C ALA A 87 10.30 16.84 -2.88
N ASP A 88 9.10 17.34 -3.15
CA ASP A 88 7.88 16.55 -3.14
C ASP A 88 7.90 15.47 -4.22
N HIS A 89 8.29 15.81 -5.47
CA HIS A 89 8.46 14.81 -6.52
C HIS A 89 9.50 13.74 -6.17
N TYR A 90 10.62 14.15 -5.58
CA TYR A 90 11.66 13.20 -5.20
C TYR A 90 11.19 12.31 -4.06
N PHE A 91 10.52 12.86 -3.05
CA PHE A 91 9.91 12.10 -1.95
C PHE A 91 8.95 11.04 -2.48
N PHE A 92 8.01 11.41 -3.35
CA PHE A 92 7.05 10.47 -3.90
C PHE A 92 7.68 9.41 -4.82
N ALA A 93 8.81 9.72 -5.46
CA ALA A 93 9.60 8.71 -6.17
C ALA A 93 10.24 7.71 -5.20
N LEU A 94 10.79 8.19 -4.08
CA LEU A 94 11.35 7.33 -3.03
C LEU A 94 10.25 6.48 -2.35
N ASP A 95 9.05 7.01 -2.08
CA ASP A 95 7.92 6.20 -1.58
C ASP A 95 7.54 5.08 -2.56
N ALA A 96 7.51 5.38 -3.87
CA ALA A 96 7.22 4.38 -4.88
C ALA A 96 8.33 3.32 -4.97
N GLU A 97 9.60 3.69 -4.76
CA GLU A 97 10.72 2.75 -4.65
C GLU A 97 10.62 1.89 -3.40
N CYS A 98 10.22 2.44 -2.26
CA CYS A 98 9.89 1.67 -1.07
C CYS A 98 8.80 0.62 -1.34
N GLU A 99 7.70 0.99 -2.02
CA GLU A 99 6.65 0.02 -2.41
C GLU A 99 7.19 -1.06 -3.36
N TYR A 100 8.02 -0.68 -4.33
CA TYR A 100 8.63 -1.64 -5.26
C TYR A 100 9.51 -2.65 -4.52
N LYS A 101 10.36 -2.21 -3.59
CA LYS A 101 11.19 -3.07 -2.74
C LYS A 101 10.36 -4.05 -1.92
N ARG A 102 9.19 -3.61 -1.44
CA ARG A 102 8.23 -4.48 -0.76
C ARG A 102 7.58 -5.49 -1.70
N LEU A 103 7.19 -5.06 -2.90
CA LEU A 103 6.58 -5.91 -3.92
C LEU A 103 7.48 -7.10 -4.27
N ILE A 104 8.78 -6.84 -4.48
CA ILE A 104 9.77 -7.90 -4.80
C ILE A 104 10.28 -8.66 -3.56
N PHE A 105 9.74 -8.34 -2.38
CA PHE A 105 10.11 -8.94 -1.10
C PHE A 105 11.62 -8.87 -0.78
N ASP A 106 12.25 -7.72 -1.00
CA ASP A 106 13.68 -7.49 -0.72
C ASP A 106 13.95 -7.42 0.79
N LYS A 107 14.45 -8.51 1.38
CA LYS A 107 14.76 -8.59 2.82
C LYS A 107 15.88 -7.65 3.27
N ASN A 108 16.74 -7.20 2.35
CA ASN A 108 17.82 -6.27 2.66
C ASN A 108 17.37 -4.80 2.65
N PHE A 109 16.12 -4.55 2.25
CA PHE A 109 15.55 -3.21 2.14
C PHE A 109 15.65 -2.39 3.43
N VAL A 110 15.56 -3.02 4.60
CA VAL A 110 15.67 -2.35 5.92
C VAL A 110 16.97 -1.56 6.08
N ASN A 111 18.06 -1.98 5.43
CA ASN A 111 19.37 -1.33 5.49
C ASN A 111 19.57 -0.27 4.40
N SER A 112 18.53 0.05 3.63
CA SER A 112 18.63 1.00 2.52
C SER A 112 18.80 2.43 3.01
N GLU A 113 19.70 3.18 2.35
CA GLU A 113 19.90 4.62 2.57
C GLU A 113 18.64 5.45 2.28
N ILE A 114 17.66 4.88 1.57
CA ILE A 114 16.42 5.55 1.18
C ILE A 114 15.67 6.15 2.38
N PHE A 115 15.67 5.48 3.52
CA PHE A 115 14.98 5.97 4.72
C PHE A 115 15.68 7.21 5.27
N GLN A 116 17.01 7.24 5.21
CA GLN A 116 17.77 8.41 5.61
C GLN A 116 17.56 9.56 4.63
N THR A 117 17.57 9.27 3.32
CA THR A 117 17.27 10.26 2.28
C THR A 117 15.88 10.87 2.46
N ILE A 118 14.85 10.08 2.73
CA ILE A 118 13.49 10.60 2.99
C ILE A 118 13.49 11.52 4.21
N ARG A 119 14.14 11.13 5.32
CA ARG A 119 14.23 11.96 6.54
C ARG A 119 14.92 13.29 6.28
N ASP A 120 16.00 13.29 5.51
CA ASP A 120 16.74 14.49 5.16
C ASP A 120 15.96 15.41 4.21
N LEU A 121 15.12 14.81 3.36
CA LEU A 121 14.26 15.49 2.40
C LEU A 121 13.06 16.17 3.05
N THR A 122 12.52 15.61 4.15
CA THR A 122 11.30 16.09 4.84
C THR A 122 11.26 17.61 5.03
N LYS A 123 12.38 18.22 5.47
CA LYS A 123 12.45 19.67 5.75
C LYS A 123 12.30 20.57 4.51
N TYR A 124 12.40 19.99 3.32
CA TYR A 124 12.26 20.69 2.04
C TYR A 124 10.90 20.43 1.38
N THR A 125 10.11 19.47 1.88
CA THR A 125 8.78 19.16 1.34
C THR A 125 7.72 20.19 1.74
N SER A 126 6.65 20.28 0.97
CA SER A 126 5.55 21.22 1.26
C SER A 126 4.71 20.81 2.49
N GLU A 127 4.72 19.52 2.87
CA GLU A 127 4.00 19.00 4.03
C GLU A 127 4.82 17.94 4.76
N ALA A 128 5.63 18.37 5.73
CA ALA A 128 6.58 17.51 6.46
C ALA A 128 5.93 16.31 7.19
N ASN A 129 4.64 16.39 7.53
CA ASN A 129 3.96 15.28 8.20
C ASN A 129 3.82 14.04 7.29
N ILE A 130 3.66 14.25 5.97
CA ILE A 130 3.46 13.17 5.01
C ILE A 130 4.71 12.30 4.85
N PRO A 131 5.90 12.86 4.53
CA PRO A 131 7.12 12.06 4.45
C PRO A 131 7.46 11.35 5.74
N ASN A 132 7.32 12.01 6.90
CA ASN A 132 7.60 11.39 8.19
C ASN A 132 6.67 10.20 8.47
N MET A 133 5.36 10.38 8.23
CA MET A 133 4.36 9.33 8.44
C MET A 133 4.61 8.12 7.53
N LEU A 134 4.79 8.35 6.23
CA LEU A 134 5.05 7.27 5.29
C LEU A 134 6.41 6.62 5.56
N CYS A 135 7.46 7.38 5.86
CA CYS A 135 8.77 6.83 6.20
C CYS A 135 8.71 5.88 7.39
N SER A 136 8.06 6.27 8.50
CA SER A 136 7.89 5.39 9.67
C SER A 136 7.15 4.10 9.28
N ALA A 137 6.04 4.21 8.54
CA ALA A 137 5.26 3.03 8.14
C ALA A 137 6.03 2.10 7.19
N ARG A 138 6.76 2.66 6.22
CA ARG A 138 7.62 1.90 5.30
C ARG A 138 8.75 1.20 6.05
N TYR A 139 9.38 1.88 6.99
CA TYR A 139 10.47 1.33 7.79
C TYR A 139 9.99 0.20 8.69
N GLY A 140 8.87 0.38 9.40
CA GLY A 140 8.26 -0.67 10.21
C GLY A 140 7.94 -1.94 9.40
N SER A 141 7.41 -1.77 8.18
CA SER A 141 7.21 -2.91 7.27
C SER A 141 8.52 -3.54 6.79
N ALA A 142 9.57 -2.76 6.59
CA ALA A 142 10.87 -3.28 6.16
C ALA A 142 11.54 -4.12 7.25
N ILE A 143 11.44 -3.69 8.53
CA ILE A 143 11.89 -4.45 9.70
C ILE A 143 11.22 -5.83 9.72
N PHE A 144 9.89 -5.85 9.67
CA PHE A 144 9.13 -7.11 9.71
C PHE A 144 9.41 -8.02 8.51
N MET A 145 9.66 -7.46 7.32
CA MET A 145 10.03 -8.24 6.14
C MET A 145 11.43 -8.84 6.22
N ALA A 146 12.37 -8.10 6.82
CA ALA A 146 13.74 -8.58 7.03
C ALA A 146 13.77 -9.73 8.03
N ASP A 147 13.02 -9.59 9.13
CA ASP A 147 12.86 -10.60 10.16
C ASP A 147 11.45 -10.59 10.75
N GLU A 148 10.72 -11.69 10.55
CA GLU A 148 9.35 -11.85 11.06
C GLU A 148 9.27 -11.85 12.59
N SER A 149 10.37 -12.17 13.28
CA SER A 149 10.44 -12.12 14.75
C SER A 149 10.36 -10.68 15.29
N SER A 150 10.68 -9.70 14.44
CA SER A 150 10.66 -8.26 14.75
C SER A 150 9.29 -7.61 14.46
N PHE A 151 8.21 -8.39 14.50
CA PHE A 151 6.84 -7.91 14.25
C PHE A 151 6.43 -6.76 15.17
N GLU A 152 6.64 -6.90 16.49
CA GLU A 152 6.25 -5.87 17.47
C GLU A 152 7.03 -4.56 17.28
N GLU A 153 8.33 -4.67 16.97
CA GLU A 153 9.17 -3.52 16.65
C GLU A 153 8.63 -2.83 15.39
N GLY A 154 8.38 -3.58 14.32
CA GLY A 154 7.81 -3.06 13.08
C GLY A 154 6.45 -2.38 13.31
N LEU A 155 5.59 -2.98 14.13
CA LEU A 155 4.27 -2.43 14.46
C LEU A 155 4.37 -1.12 15.27
N SER A 156 5.39 -0.97 16.12
CA SER A 156 5.60 0.27 16.88
C SER A 156 5.80 1.49 15.97
N TYR A 157 6.54 1.33 14.86
CA TYR A 157 6.71 2.38 13.85
C TYR A 157 5.42 2.68 13.07
N ILE A 158 4.55 1.68 12.87
CA ILE A 158 3.22 1.88 12.28
C ILE A 158 2.35 2.70 13.23
N GLN A 159 2.40 2.44 14.54
CA GLN A 159 1.67 3.26 15.50
C GLN A 159 2.23 4.69 15.57
N GLU A 160 3.55 4.87 15.47
CA GLU A 160 4.18 6.20 15.37
C GLU A 160 3.76 6.96 14.08
N ALA A 161 3.54 6.24 12.98
CA ALA A 161 2.95 6.83 11.77
C ALA A 161 1.49 7.26 12.03
N LYS A 162 0.69 6.41 12.68
CA LYS A 162 -0.73 6.68 12.95
C LYS A 162 -0.96 7.81 13.95
N GLN A 163 -0.03 8.06 14.88
CA GLN A 163 -0.09 9.25 15.75
C GLN A 163 -0.13 10.57 14.95
N LYS A 164 0.36 10.56 13.70
CA LYS A 164 0.34 11.72 12.80
C LYS A 164 -1.01 11.89 12.08
N PHE A 165 -1.95 10.96 12.20
CA PHE A 165 -3.28 11.05 11.57
C PHE A 165 -4.11 12.21 12.13
N ASP A 166 -3.85 12.65 13.36
CA ASP A 166 -4.52 13.81 13.93
C ASP A 166 -4.09 15.12 13.24
N LEU A 167 -2.89 15.12 12.64
CA LEU A 167 -2.27 16.26 11.96
C LEU A 167 -2.57 16.31 10.45
N VAL A 168 -3.08 15.21 9.89
CA VAL A 168 -3.30 15.04 8.45
C VAL A 168 -4.77 14.70 8.19
N HIS A 169 -5.33 15.16 7.06
CA HIS A 169 -6.66 14.70 6.65
C HIS A 169 -6.63 13.23 6.21
N SER A 170 -7.76 12.53 6.35
CA SER A 170 -7.92 11.23 5.68
C SER A 170 -7.75 11.42 4.18
N CYS A 171 -6.88 10.63 3.58
CA CYS A 171 -6.38 10.82 2.21
C CYS A 171 -5.65 9.55 1.73
N LEU A 172 -5.11 9.59 0.50
CA LEU A 172 -4.30 8.50 -0.04
C LEU A 172 -3.18 8.03 0.90
N GLU A 173 -2.39 8.93 1.46
CA GLU A 173 -1.21 8.57 2.25
C GLU A 173 -1.54 7.90 3.58
N THR A 174 -2.56 8.41 4.28
CA THR A 174 -3.07 7.77 5.49
C THR A 174 -3.69 6.40 5.18
N GLY A 175 -4.35 6.25 4.03
CA GLY A 175 -4.82 4.95 3.53
C GLY A 175 -3.68 3.96 3.25
N ILE A 176 -2.54 4.43 2.72
CA ILE A 176 -1.33 3.59 2.52
C ILE A 176 -0.80 3.07 3.86
N VAL A 177 -0.78 3.89 4.91
CA VAL A 177 -0.34 3.44 6.25
C VAL A 177 -1.23 2.31 6.77
N LEU A 178 -2.55 2.46 6.64
CA LEU A 178 -3.51 1.40 7.03
C LEU A 178 -3.35 0.14 6.17
N TYR A 179 -3.04 0.28 4.88
CA TYR A 179 -2.73 -0.84 4.00
C TYR A 179 -1.45 -1.57 4.39
N ILE A 180 -0.43 -0.84 4.83
CA ILE A 180 0.80 -1.44 5.35
C ILE A 180 0.51 -2.21 6.64
N GLU A 181 -0.22 -1.58 7.59
CA GLU A 181 -0.65 -2.23 8.84
C GLU A 181 -1.41 -3.53 8.54
N TYR A 182 -2.39 -3.48 7.63
CA TYR A 182 -3.18 -4.64 7.22
C TYR A 182 -2.30 -5.78 6.72
N ASN A 183 -1.38 -5.51 5.79
CA ASN A 183 -0.52 -6.56 5.23
C ASN A 183 0.42 -7.14 6.27
N MET A 184 0.98 -6.32 7.18
CA MET A 184 1.87 -6.79 8.24
C MET A 184 1.12 -7.70 9.22
N GLU A 185 -0.01 -7.23 9.75
CA GLU A 185 -0.84 -7.98 10.68
C GLU A 185 -1.37 -9.27 10.06
N TYR A 186 -1.81 -9.22 8.80
CA TYR A 186 -2.34 -10.39 8.10
C TYR A 186 -1.26 -11.43 7.83
N ASN A 187 -0.07 -10.99 7.39
CA ASN A 187 1.05 -11.90 7.18
C ASN A 187 1.54 -12.53 8.49
N ASN A 188 1.70 -11.74 9.55
CA ASN A 188 2.09 -12.25 10.88
C ASN A 188 1.05 -13.23 11.45
N TRP A 189 -0.24 -12.95 11.27
CA TRP A 189 -1.28 -13.89 11.66
C TRP A 189 -1.19 -15.19 10.86
N HIS A 190 -1.05 -15.10 9.53
CA HIS A 190 -0.97 -16.26 8.66
C HIS A 190 0.22 -17.17 9.01
N THR A 191 1.42 -16.60 9.25
CA THR A 191 2.62 -17.38 9.58
C THR A 191 2.50 -18.09 10.93
N LYS A 192 1.76 -17.52 11.89
CA LYS A 192 1.57 -18.08 13.24
C LYS A 192 0.37 -19.02 13.35
N PHE A 193 -0.69 -18.78 12.59
CA PHE A 193 -1.99 -19.44 12.74
C PHE A 193 -2.55 -19.86 11.37
N SER A 194 -2.14 -21.03 10.89
CA SER A 194 -2.37 -21.45 9.50
C SER A 194 -3.68 -22.21 9.24
N HIS A 195 -4.46 -22.57 10.27
CA HIS A 195 -5.52 -23.58 10.15
C HIS A 195 -6.95 -23.06 10.40
N LYS A 196 -7.15 -21.92 11.07
CA LYS A 196 -8.49 -21.36 11.29
C LYS A 196 -8.46 -19.86 11.57
N MET A 197 -9.12 -19.09 10.71
CA MET A 197 -9.38 -17.67 10.98
C MET A 197 -10.50 -17.56 12.01
N GLU A 198 -10.17 -17.04 13.19
CA GLU A 198 -11.16 -16.74 14.21
C GLU A 198 -12.10 -15.61 13.74
N PRO A 199 -13.42 -15.70 14.02
CA PRO A 199 -14.38 -14.68 13.60
C PRO A 199 -13.99 -13.25 14.03
N ASP A 200 -13.49 -13.08 15.25
CA ASP A 200 -13.06 -11.78 15.77
C ASP A 200 -11.83 -11.25 15.04
N LYS A 201 -10.87 -12.13 14.69
CA LYS A 201 -9.70 -11.73 13.91
C LYS A 201 -10.08 -11.38 12.46
N LYS A 202 -11.01 -12.11 11.86
CA LYS A 202 -11.59 -11.76 10.56
C LYS A 202 -12.26 -10.38 10.59
N LYS A 203 -13.10 -10.13 11.61
CA LYS A 203 -13.76 -8.83 11.81
C LYS A 203 -12.77 -7.69 12.00
N TYR A 204 -11.67 -7.94 12.73
CA TYR A 204 -10.58 -6.98 12.87
C TYR A 204 -9.95 -6.62 11.51
N PHE A 205 -9.59 -7.61 10.70
CA PHE A 205 -9.01 -7.38 9.38
C PHE A 205 -9.97 -6.67 8.43
N LEU A 206 -11.25 -7.06 8.43
CA LEU A 206 -12.30 -6.38 7.67
C LEU A 206 -12.43 -4.91 8.09
N SER A 207 -12.48 -4.63 9.39
CA SER A 207 -12.57 -3.27 9.93
C SER A 207 -11.37 -2.41 9.51
N LEU A 208 -10.15 -2.93 9.66
CA LEU A 208 -8.95 -2.22 9.22
C LEU A 208 -8.97 -1.95 7.71
N GLY A 209 -9.46 -2.91 6.94
CA GLY A 209 -9.54 -2.79 5.50
C GLY A 209 -10.58 -1.80 5.00
N TYR A 210 -11.79 -1.81 5.57
CA TYR A 210 -12.81 -0.82 5.25
C TYR A 210 -12.36 0.60 5.64
N ARG A 211 -11.64 0.76 6.77
CA ARG A 211 -11.03 2.06 7.10
C ARG A 211 -10.02 2.53 6.05
N ALA A 212 -9.20 1.63 5.50
CA ALA A 212 -8.29 2.00 4.42
C ALA A 212 -9.07 2.45 3.16
N VAL A 213 -10.17 1.74 2.83
CA VAL A 213 -11.08 2.13 1.73
C VAL A 213 -11.65 3.53 1.95
N ASP A 214 -12.16 3.83 3.15
CA ASP A 214 -12.73 5.13 3.48
C ASP A 214 -11.72 6.27 3.27
N HIS A 215 -10.46 6.05 3.64
CA HIS A 215 -9.37 7.00 3.45
C HIS A 215 -9.04 7.21 1.96
N PHE A 216 -9.04 6.14 1.15
CA PHE A 216 -8.87 6.27 -0.30
C PHE A 216 -10.05 6.98 -0.96
N GLN A 217 -11.27 6.80 -0.46
CA GLN A 217 -12.46 7.47 -0.99
C GLN A 217 -12.46 8.97 -0.78
N GLN A 218 -11.80 9.48 0.28
CA GLN A 218 -11.61 10.92 0.48
C GLN A 218 -10.79 11.57 -0.65
N GLU A 219 -9.96 10.80 -1.35
CA GLU A 219 -9.22 11.28 -2.53
C GLU A 219 -10.14 11.47 -3.75
N GLY A 220 -11.37 10.95 -3.72
CA GLY A 220 -12.26 10.90 -4.88
C GLY A 220 -12.71 12.27 -5.39
N GLU A 221 -12.73 13.29 -4.54
CA GLU A 221 -13.09 14.66 -4.93
C GLU A 221 -12.03 15.32 -5.83
N THR A 222 -10.75 14.98 -5.63
CA THR A 222 -9.63 15.63 -6.34
C THR A 222 -8.96 14.71 -7.37
N ASN A 223 -8.94 13.40 -7.11
CA ASN A 223 -8.38 12.38 -7.99
C ASN A 223 -9.28 11.15 -8.01
N PRO A 224 -10.47 11.21 -8.65
CA PRO A 224 -11.44 10.11 -8.69
C PRO A 224 -10.82 8.81 -9.21
N GLU A 225 -10.00 8.93 -10.25
CA GLU A 225 -9.25 7.82 -10.83
C GLU A 225 -8.28 7.15 -9.85
N VAL A 226 -7.56 7.93 -9.05
CA VAL A 226 -6.61 7.38 -8.06
C VAL A 226 -7.39 6.73 -6.92
N SER A 227 -8.41 7.41 -6.42
CA SER A 227 -9.30 6.89 -5.38
C SER A 227 -9.85 5.51 -5.76
N GLU A 228 -10.42 5.39 -6.96
CA GLU A 228 -10.98 4.16 -7.49
C GLU A 228 -9.93 3.04 -7.63
N ASP A 229 -8.74 3.36 -8.14
CA ASP A 229 -7.63 2.42 -8.32
C ASP A 229 -7.15 1.81 -6.99
N PHE A 230 -7.13 2.59 -5.90
CA PHE A 230 -6.77 2.12 -4.57
C PHE A 230 -7.93 1.42 -3.85
N THR A 231 -9.16 1.90 -4.01
CA THR A 231 -10.35 1.25 -3.47
C THR A 231 -10.53 -0.15 -4.06
N ARG A 232 -10.39 -0.34 -5.38
CA ARG A 232 -10.50 -1.67 -6.01
C ARG A 232 -9.44 -2.64 -5.49
N MET A 233 -8.21 -2.15 -5.32
CA MET A 233 -7.10 -2.94 -4.80
C MET A 233 -7.46 -3.52 -3.43
N PHE A 234 -8.05 -2.68 -2.58
CA PHE A 234 -8.43 -3.10 -1.24
C PHE A 234 -9.66 -4.02 -1.24
N ARG A 235 -10.66 -3.78 -2.10
CA ARG A 235 -11.78 -4.73 -2.28
C ARG A 235 -11.30 -6.13 -2.65
N LEU A 236 -10.29 -6.22 -3.51
CA LEU A 236 -9.67 -7.49 -3.86
C LEU A 236 -8.95 -8.13 -2.67
N LYS A 237 -8.26 -7.34 -1.84
CA LYS A 237 -7.66 -7.83 -0.58
C LYS A 237 -8.71 -8.34 0.42
N LEU A 238 -9.86 -7.68 0.52
CA LEU A 238 -10.98 -8.14 1.35
C LEU A 238 -11.57 -9.46 0.80
N SER A 239 -11.71 -9.56 -0.52
CA SER A 239 -12.12 -10.81 -1.18
C SER A 239 -11.15 -11.96 -0.86
N HIS A 240 -9.84 -11.70 -0.89
CA HIS A 240 -8.82 -12.67 -0.49
C HIS A 240 -8.94 -13.11 0.97
N LEU A 241 -9.20 -12.17 1.88
CA LEU A 241 -9.46 -12.49 3.28
C LEU A 241 -10.67 -13.41 3.44
N TYR A 242 -11.76 -13.16 2.72
CA TYR A 242 -12.94 -14.03 2.74
C TYR A 242 -12.63 -15.44 2.23
N LEU A 243 -11.85 -15.54 1.15
CA LEU A 243 -11.53 -16.80 0.47
C LEU A 243 -10.34 -17.57 1.08
N GLY A 244 -9.72 -17.04 2.13
CA GLY A 244 -8.53 -17.64 2.72
C GLY A 244 -7.36 -17.65 1.74
N ILE A 245 -7.05 -16.51 1.13
CA ILE A 245 -5.94 -16.34 0.18
C ILE A 245 -4.85 -15.49 0.82
N GLY A 246 -3.62 -16.02 0.84
CA GLY A 246 -2.45 -15.39 1.42
C GLY A 246 -1.97 -14.16 0.65
N LEU A 247 -0.96 -13.47 1.21
CA LEU A 247 -0.42 -12.22 0.66
C LEU A 247 0.04 -12.34 -0.80
N PHE A 248 0.56 -13.50 -1.18
CA PHE A 248 1.11 -13.80 -2.51
C PHE A 248 0.20 -14.72 -3.34
N GLY A 249 -1.01 -15.01 -2.88
CA GLY A 249 -2.00 -15.76 -3.64
C GLY A 249 -2.06 -17.26 -3.35
N ASP A 250 -1.32 -17.74 -2.35
CA ASP A 250 -1.42 -19.11 -1.84
C ASP A 250 -2.78 -19.36 -1.17
N TYR A 251 -3.34 -20.55 -1.37
CA TYR A 251 -4.55 -20.96 -0.68
C TYR A 251 -4.24 -21.38 0.75
N LEU A 252 -4.73 -20.61 1.70
CA LEU A 252 -4.56 -20.89 3.12
C LEU A 252 -5.46 -22.05 3.51
N ASN A 253 -4.99 -22.84 4.48
CA ASN A 253 -5.77 -23.93 5.06
C ASN A 253 -6.80 -23.40 6.08
N THR A 254 -7.58 -22.40 5.67
CA THR A 254 -8.63 -21.79 6.48
C THR A 254 -9.99 -22.27 6.00
N GLU A 255 -10.89 -22.51 6.94
CA GLU A 255 -12.29 -22.81 6.65
C GLU A 255 -12.95 -21.60 5.96
N VAL A 256 -13.51 -21.83 4.77
CA VAL A 256 -14.23 -20.82 3.99
C VAL A 256 -15.70 -21.21 3.95
N THR A 257 -16.56 -20.35 4.46
CA THR A 257 -18.01 -20.61 4.49
C THR A 257 -18.68 -20.19 3.18
N HIS A 258 -19.90 -20.68 2.92
CA HIS A 258 -20.70 -20.18 1.79
C HIS A 258 -20.98 -18.68 1.85
N GLN A 259 -21.14 -18.12 3.06
CA GLN A 259 -21.30 -16.68 3.23
C GLN A 259 -20.05 -15.94 2.73
N ASP A 260 -18.86 -16.44 3.06
CA ASP A 260 -17.61 -15.83 2.63
C ASP A 260 -17.44 -15.83 1.11
N VAL A 261 -17.84 -16.93 0.46
CA VAL A 261 -17.86 -17.02 -1.00
C VAL A 261 -18.81 -15.98 -1.60
N ASN A 262 -19.99 -15.78 -1.01
CA ASN A 262 -20.96 -14.79 -1.49
C ASN A 262 -20.46 -13.35 -1.31
N GLU A 263 -19.88 -13.02 -0.16
CA GLU A 263 -19.28 -11.70 0.09
C GLU A 263 -18.12 -11.42 -0.87
N SER A 264 -17.28 -12.42 -1.13
CA SER A 264 -16.20 -12.34 -2.12
C SER A 264 -16.75 -12.10 -3.53
N LYS A 265 -17.77 -12.86 -3.97
CA LYS A 265 -18.43 -12.67 -5.27
C LYS A 265 -19.00 -11.25 -5.40
N TYR A 266 -19.62 -10.70 -4.35
CA TYR A 266 -20.12 -9.32 -4.33
C TYR A 266 -19.00 -8.29 -4.54
N LEU A 267 -17.88 -8.44 -3.83
CA LEU A 267 -16.72 -7.55 -3.96
C LEU A 267 -16.07 -7.61 -5.34
N LEU A 268 -15.97 -8.80 -5.94
CA LEU A 268 -15.41 -8.99 -7.28
C LEU A 268 -16.33 -8.45 -8.38
N LYS A 269 -17.65 -8.62 -8.23
CA LYS A 269 -18.63 -8.09 -9.19
C LYS A 269 -18.54 -6.58 -9.34
N ALA A 270 -18.29 -5.86 -8.25
CA ALA A 270 -18.06 -4.41 -8.27
C ALA A 270 -16.80 -3.98 -9.06
N ILE A 271 -15.92 -4.93 -9.41
CA ILE A 271 -14.77 -4.72 -10.29
C ILE A 271 -15.12 -5.08 -11.75
N GLU A 272 -15.90 -6.15 -11.97
CA GLU A 272 -16.33 -6.62 -13.30
C GLU A 272 -17.33 -5.66 -13.98
N ASP A 273 -18.31 -5.13 -13.23
CA ASP A 273 -19.42 -4.35 -13.79
C ASP A 273 -18.98 -2.99 -14.39
N ASN A 274 -17.70 -2.60 -14.24
CA ASN A 274 -17.13 -1.38 -14.78
C ASN A 274 -15.96 -1.71 -15.74
N ASN A 275 -16.26 -1.81 -17.04
CA ASN A 275 -15.28 -2.16 -18.08
C ASN A 275 -14.06 -1.23 -18.12
N ASP A 276 -14.25 0.06 -17.84
CA ASP A 276 -13.13 1.02 -17.79
C ASP A 276 -12.19 0.73 -16.61
N MET A 277 -12.74 0.28 -15.48
CA MET A 277 -11.93 -0.17 -14.32
C MET A 277 -11.11 -1.41 -14.65
N TRP A 278 -11.70 -2.41 -15.31
CA TRP A 278 -10.97 -3.62 -15.70
C TRP A 278 -9.80 -3.31 -16.62
N ASN A 279 -10.02 -2.45 -17.62
CA ASN A 279 -8.99 -2.08 -18.59
C ASN A 279 -7.83 -1.30 -17.94
N ARG A 280 -8.11 -0.47 -16.94
CA ARG A 280 -7.10 0.33 -16.23
C ARG A 280 -6.32 -0.46 -15.16
N MET A 281 -6.88 -1.57 -14.68
CA MET A 281 -6.30 -2.42 -13.64
C MET A 281 -4.92 -2.98 -14.04
N GLU A 282 -3.97 -2.88 -13.12
CA GLU A 282 -2.60 -3.32 -13.35
C GLU A 282 -2.48 -4.85 -13.38
N THR A 283 -1.50 -5.36 -14.13
CA THR A 283 -1.26 -6.79 -14.36
C THR A 283 -1.23 -7.60 -13.07
N ARG A 284 -0.54 -7.10 -12.03
CA ARG A 284 -0.49 -7.75 -10.71
C ARG A 284 -1.87 -7.92 -10.07
N TRP A 285 -2.73 -6.90 -10.17
CA TRP A 285 -4.06 -6.96 -9.58
C TRP A 285 -5.01 -7.85 -10.41
N LYS A 286 -4.86 -7.88 -11.74
CA LYS A 286 -5.55 -8.86 -12.59
C LYS A 286 -5.16 -10.30 -12.25
N CYS A 287 -3.87 -10.55 -11.99
CA CYS A 287 -3.39 -11.85 -11.51
C CYS A 287 -4.13 -12.25 -10.22
N PHE A 288 -4.12 -11.38 -9.21
CA PHE A 288 -4.83 -11.61 -7.95
C PHE A 288 -6.35 -11.75 -8.08
N TYR A 289 -6.94 -11.09 -9.07
CA TYR A 289 -8.35 -11.25 -9.42
C TYR A 289 -8.65 -12.68 -9.88
N TYR A 290 -7.85 -13.21 -10.81
CA TYR A 290 -7.99 -14.57 -11.30
C TYR A 290 -7.70 -15.62 -10.22
N ILE A 291 -6.77 -15.37 -9.29
CA ILE A 291 -6.56 -16.24 -8.13
C ILE A 291 -7.84 -16.32 -7.27
N ALA A 292 -8.54 -15.20 -7.06
CA ALA A 292 -9.80 -15.21 -6.32
C ALA A 292 -10.91 -15.98 -7.05
N LYS A 293 -11.06 -15.77 -8.38
CA LYS A 293 -12.00 -16.53 -9.21
C LYS A 293 -11.70 -18.03 -9.20
N ALA A 294 -10.43 -18.41 -9.33
CA ALA A 294 -10.00 -19.80 -9.25
C ALA A 294 -10.35 -20.44 -7.91
N ARG A 295 -10.13 -19.73 -6.80
CA ARG A 295 -10.48 -20.22 -5.46
C ARG A 295 -11.98 -20.40 -5.30
N ILE A 296 -12.79 -19.49 -5.84
CA ILE A 296 -14.26 -19.64 -5.85
C ILE A 296 -14.66 -20.88 -6.64
N SER A 297 -14.20 -21.05 -7.88
CA SER A 297 -14.52 -22.23 -8.69
C SER A 297 -14.06 -23.53 -8.03
N TYR A 298 -12.91 -23.52 -7.37
CA TYR A 298 -12.41 -24.64 -6.58
C TYR A 298 -13.36 -25.01 -5.43
N LEU A 299 -13.81 -24.01 -4.66
CA LEU A 299 -14.74 -24.20 -3.53
C LEU A 299 -16.14 -24.62 -3.99
N ASP A 300 -16.57 -24.19 -5.19
CA ASP A 300 -17.83 -24.58 -5.82
C ASP A 300 -17.74 -25.99 -6.48
N GLY A 301 -16.58 -26.65 -6.46
CA GLY A 301 -16.36 -27.98 -7.05
C GLY A 301 -16.09 -27.98 -8.57
N ASN A 302 -16.02 -26.81 -9.19
CA ASN A 302 -15.74 -26.63 -10.62
C ASN A 302 -14.23 -26.65 -10.88
N LEU A 303 -13.61 -27.81 -10.75
CA LEU A 303 -12.14 -27.96 -10.79
C LEU A 303 -11.51 -27.56 -12.14
N CYS A 304 -12.19 -27.79 -13.26
CA CYS A 304 -11.70 -27.37 -14.59
C CYS A 304 -11.64 -25.83 -14.70
N GLU A 305 -12.71 -25.14 -14.31
CA GLU A 305 -12.75 -23.66 -14.32
C GLU A 305 -11.75 -23.08 -13.30
N ALA A 306 -11.54 -23.76 -12.17
CA ALA A 306 -10.50 -23.38 -11.21
C ALA A 306 -9.10 -23.46 -11.84
N LEU A 307 -8.82 -24.52 -12.61
CA LEU A 307 -7.56 -24.70 -13.31
C LEU A 307 -7.35 -23.62 -14.39
N ASP A 308 -8.38 -23.34 -15.21
CA ASP A 308 -8.33 -22.32 -16.25
C ASP A 308 -8.02 -20.92 -15.67
N ASN A 309 -8.75 -20.52 -14.62
CA ASN A 309 -8.51 -19.26 -13.93
C ASN A 309 -7.12 -19.21 -13.29
N THR A 310 -6.64 -20.32 -12.71
CA THR A 310 -5.28 -20.36 -12.13
C THR A 310 -4.22 -20.27 -13.23
N GLY A 311 -4.46 -20.84 -14.41
CA GLY A 311 -3.61 -20.69 -15.59
C GLY A 311 -3.50 -19.23 -16.04
N HIS A 312 -4.62 -18.52 -16.16
CA HIS A 312 -4.63 -17.09 -16.45
C HIS A 312 -3.89 -16.25 -15.41
N ALA A 313 -4.05 -16.57 -14.12
CA ALA A 313 -3.28 -15.91 -13.06
C ALA A 313 -1.77 -16.14 -13.23
N LEU A 314 -1.36 -17.36 -13.61
CA LEU A 314 0.05 -17.69 -13.81
C LEU A 314 0.65 -16.94 -14.99
N ASP A 315 -0.06 -16.86 -16.12
CA ASP A 315 0.39 -16.13 -17.31
C ASP A 315 0.66 -14.64 -16.98
N LEU A 316 -0.27 -14.00 -16.26
CA LEU A 316 -0.12 -12.62 -15.79
C LEU A 316 1.03 -12.46 -14.79
N ALA A 317 1.25 -13.45 -13.92
CA ALA A 317 2.35 -13.42 -12.96
C ALA A 317 3.71 -13.52 -13.66
N ILE A 318 3.81 -14.35 -14.71
CA ILE A 318 5.00 -14.49 -15.55
C ILE A 318 5.25 -13.21 -16.35
N GLU A 319 4.22 -12.66 -17.00
CA GLU A 319 4.31 -11.39 -17.73
C GLU A 319 4.87 -10.26 -16.84
N GLY A 320 4.37 -10.19 -15.60
CA GLY A 320 4.77 -9.20 -14.61
C GLY A 320 6.09 -9.48 -13.88
N ASN A 321 6.69 -10.66 -14.06
CA ASN A 321 7.85 -11.15 -13.29
C ASN A 321 7.64 -11.16 -11.76
N TYR A 322 6.47 -11.58 -11.29
CA TYR A 322 6.14 -11.62 -9.86
C TYR A 322 6.54 -12.97 -9.24
N THR A 323 7.81 -13.08 -8.79
CA THR A 323 8.40 -14.36 -8.35
C THR A 323 7.59 -15.11 -7.30
N ASN A 324 7.06 -14.43 -6.28
CA ASN A 324 6.30 -15.07 -5.21
C ASN A 324 4.93 -15.54 -5.69
N GLU A 325 4.23 -14.71 -6.44
CA GLU A 325 2.94 -15.02 -7.05
C GLU A 325 3.06 -16.19 -8.04
N ILE A 326 4.14 -16.25 -8.85
CA ILE A 326 4.44 -17.40 -9.73
C ILE A 326 4.58 -18.69 -8.92
N ARG A 327 5.34 -18.66 -7.81
CA ARG A 327 5.54 -19.83 -6.94
C ARG A 327 4.20 -20.32 -6.37
N CYS A 328 3.45 -19.43 -5.71
CA CYS A 328 2.17 -19.75 -5.09
C CYS A 328 1.13 -20.24 -6.11
N THR A 329 1.04 -19.60 -7.28
CA THR A 329 0.10 -20.00 -8.33
C THR A 329 0.42 -21.39 -8.89
N ARG A 330 1.71 -21.73 -9.05
CA ARG A 330 2.12 -23.10 -9.44
C ARG A 330 1.79 -24.14 -8.37
N GLU A 331 1.93 -23.80 -7.10
CA GLU A 331 1.53 -24.68 -5.99
C GLU A 331 0.00 -24.93 -6.01
N ASN A 332 -0.80 -23.88 -6.25
CA ASN A 332 -2.25 -24.00 -6.40
C ASN A 332 -2.65 -24.92 -7.56
N ILE A 333 -2.01 -24.78 -8.73
CA ILE A 333 -2.25 -25.66 -9.90
C ILE A 333 -2.02 -27.13 -9.52
N LYS A 334 -0.87 -27.44 -8.94
CA LYS A 334 -0.54 -28.83 -8.52
C LYS A 334 -1.58 -29.39 -7.56
N ASN A 335 -2.05 -28.58 -6.61
CA ASN A 335 -3.07 -29.00 -5.66
C ASN A 335 -4.39 -29.34 -6.35
N ILE A 336 -4.83 -28.52 -7.31
CA ILE A 336 -6.05 -28.77 -8.09
C ILE A 336 -5.89 -30.04 -8.95
N GLU A 337 -4.78 -30.19 -9.67
CA GLU A 337 -4.49 -31.36 -10.52
C GLU A 337 -4.46 -32.68 -9.74
N ASN A 338 -3.86 -32.67 -8.54
CA ASN A 338 -3.83 -33.83 -7.65
C ASN A 338 -5.23 -34.28 -7.26
N ILE A 339 -6.14 -33.33 -6.98
CA ILE A 339 -7.52 -33.63 -6.61
C ILE A 339 -8.27 -34.21 -7.81
N ILE A 340 -8.15 -33.62 -9.00
CA ILE A 340 -8.76 -34.14 -10.24
C ILE A 340 -8.30 -35.59 -10.48
N THR A 341 -6.99 -35.84 -10.37
CA THR A 341 -6.43 -37.18 -10.56
C THR A 341 -6.98 -38.18 -9.54
N SER A 342 -7.13 -37.76 -8.28
CA SER A 342 -7.68 -38.62 -7.22
C SER A 342 -9.17 -38.94 -7.36
N GLN A 343 -9.93 -38.15 -8.12
CA GLN A 343 -11.35 -38.41 -8.40
C GLN A 343 -11.56 -39.36 -9.59
N ILE A 344 -10.56 -39.53 -10.44
CA ILE A 344 -10.59 -40.42 -11.62
C ILE A 344 -10.06 -41.83 -11.27
N SER A 345 -9.26 -41.92 -10.20
CA SER A 345 -8.69 -43.17 -9.66
C SER A 345 -9.69 -43.83 -8.72
#